data_AF-A0A6J4M2R5-F1
#
_entry.id   AF-A0A6J4M2R5-F1
#
_cell.length_a   1.000
_cell.length_b   1.000
_cell.length_c   1.000
_cell.angle_alpha   90.00
_cell.angle_beta   90.00
_cell.angle_gamma   90.00
#
_symmetry.space_group_name_H-M   'P 1'
#
loop_
_entity.id
_entity.type
_entity.pdbx_description
1 polymer ?
#
loop_
_entity_poly.entity_id
_entity_poly.type
_entity_poly.pdbx_seq_one_letter_code
_entity_poly.pdbx_strand_id
1 'polypeptide(L)'
;MNSRIGVAAALLAASSAALPAAAQDASDPLLQRALRIHRSAPLVDGHNDLPWEIREKAQGDLTHMNFQGALPRQHTDVPRLRAGGVGGVFWAAYVPVERIGNGAAAFALEQIGLIKRMTDHSPDLVLARTAQEVERIHDDGKVASLIGIEGGHAIENSLDVLRQFHELGVRYMTLTHSSTIDWADAATDTERHGGLTAFGEEVVREMNRLGMLVDLSHVSPGTMADAIRVSEAPVIFSHSSARALADHPRNVPDEVLRMMPANGGVVMINFYSGFVEPTAAAQMRNMFDVQRR
;
A
#
# COMPACT_ATOMS: atom_id res chain seq x y z
N MET A 1 28.99 -30.17 35.79
CA MET A 1 28.17 -31.18 35.07
C MET A 1 27.09 -30.42 34.32
N ASN A 2 27.34 -30.21 33.03
CA ASN A 2 26.42 -29.55 32.10
C ASN A 2 25.43 -30.58 31.56
N SER A 3 24.14 -30.23 31.50
CA SER A 3 23.19 -30.90 30.62
C SER A 3 22.26 -29.84 30.01
N ARG A 4 22.77 -29.22 28.94
CA ARG A 4 21.95 -28.52 27.95
C ARG A 4 21.34 -29.57 27.04
N ILE A 5 20.03 -29.79 27.15
CA ILE A 5 19.26 -30.52 26.14
C ILE A 5 18.92 -29.49 25.05
N GLY A 6 19.70 -29.50 23.96
CA GLY A 6 19.41 -28.72 22.77
C GLY A 6 18.29 -29.39 21.99
N VAL A 7 17.12 -28.75 21.95
CA VAL A 7 16.09 -29.06 20.95
C VAL A 7 16.50 -28.34 19.67
N ALA A 8 17.05 -29.09 18.72
CA ALA A 8 17.31 -28.60 17.37
C ALA A 8 15.96 -28.41 16.65
N ALA A 9 15.52 -27.15 16.53
CA ALA A 9 14.43 -26.80 15.64
C ALA A 9 14.94 -26.95 14.19
N ALA A 10 14.53 -28.02 13.52
CA ALA A 10 14.76 -28.20 12.10
C ALA A 10 13.97 -27.13 11.32
N LEU A 11 14.66 -26.08 10.87
CA LEU A 11 14.18 -25.19 9.83
C LEU A 11 14.06 -25.99 8.54
N LEU A 12 12.87 -26.49 8.26
CA LEU A 12 12.47 -26.90 6.91
C LEU A 12 12.43 -25.63 6.06
N ALA A 13 13.57 -25.30 5.45
CA ALA A 13 13.62 -24.38 4.32
C ALA A 13 12.83 -25.04 3.18
N ALA A 14 11.53 -24.73 3.10
CA ALA A 14 10.76 -24.96 1.89
C ALA A 14 11.35 -24.04 0.82
N SER A 15 12.26 -24.58 0.02
CA SER A 15 12.73 -23.95 -1.21
C SER A 15 11.53 -23.85 -2.15
N SER A 16 10.83 -22.71 -2.10
CA SER A 16 9.90 -22.30 -3.15
C SER A 16 10.73 -21.98 -4.40
N ALA A 17 11.11 -23.02 -5.13
CA ALA A 17 11.51 -22.84 -6.52
C ALA A 17 10.28 -22.23 -7.22
N ALA A 18 10.37 -20.95 -7.57
CA ALA A 18 9.37 -20.30 -8.40
C ALA A 18 9.22 -21.16 -9.66
N LEU A 19 8.06 -21.80 -9.82
CA LEU A 19 7.71 -22.40 -11.08
C LEU A 19 7.84 -21.30 -12.13
N PRO A 20 8.55 -21.50 -13.25
CA PRO A 20 8.52 -20.54 -14.33
C PRO A 20 7.05 -20.34 -14.68
N ALA A 21 6.57 -19.11 -14.57
CA ALA A 21 5.24 -18.76 -15.06
C ALA A 21 5.15 -19.32 -16.47
N ALA A 22 4.24 -20.29 -16.69
CA ALA A 22 4.05 -20.85 -18.02
C ALA A 22 3.82 -19.67 -18.96
N ALA A 23 4.69 -19.53 -19.96
CA ALA A 23 4.57 -18.43 -20.92
C ALA A 23 3.16 -18.51 -21.50
N GLN A 24 2.35 -17.50 -21.23
CA GLN A 24 0.99 -17.46 -21.73
C GLN A 24 1.05 -17.50 -23.25
N ASP A 25 0.21 -18.32 -23.86
CA ASP A 25 0.16 -18.45 -25.32
C ASP A 25 -0.21 -17.08 -25.91
N ALA A 26 0.74 -16.44 -26.59
CA ALA A 26 0.52 -15.14 -27.20
C ALA A 26 -0.59 -15.17 -28.27
N SER A 27 -0.97 -16.35 -28.77
CA SER A 27 -2.10 -16.51 -29.70
C SER A 27 -3.46 -16.64 -29.00
N ASP A 28 -3.51 -16.73 -27.67
CA ASP A 28 -4.77 -16.83 -26.92
C ASP A 28 -5.64 -15.59 -27.18
N PRO A 29 -6.86 -15.77 -27.75
CA PRO A 29 -7.76 -14.65 -28.03
C PRO A 29 -8.17 -13.87 -26.78
N LEU A 30 -8.21 -14.51 -25.59
CA LEU A 30 -8.51 -13.83 -24.33
C LEU A 30 -7.34 -12.94 -23.89
N LEU A 31 -6.11 -13.43 -23.97
CA LEU A 31 -4.92 -12.62 -23.73
C LEU A 31 -4.85 -11.43 -24.68
N GLN A 32 -5.07 -11.66 -25.98
CA GLN A 32 -5.09 -10.58 -26.97
C GLN A 32 -6.17 -9.54 -26.68
N ARG A 33 -7.35 -9.96 -26.21
CA ARG A 33 -8.40 -9.04 -25.78
C ARG A 33 -8.01 -8.26 -24.52
N ALA A 34 -7.43 -8.93 -23.53
CA ALA A 34 -6.96 -8.29 -22.30
C ALA A 34 -5.91 -7.21 -22.61
N LEU A 35 -4.91 -7.54 -23.43
CA LEU A 35 -3.87 -6.60 -23.85
C LEU A 35 -4.45 -5.38 -24.61
N ARG A 36 -5.50 -5.56 -25.42
CA ARG A 36 -6.17 -4.43 -26.09
C ARG A 36 -6.85 -3.49 -25.09
N ILE A 37 -7.60 -4.03 -24.12
CA ILE A 37 -8.25 -3.23 -23.08
C ILE A 37 -7.19 -2.50 -22.25
N HIS A 38 -6.14 -3.22 -21.89
CA HIS A 38 -5.06 -2.71 -21.06
C HIS A 38 -4.27 -1.56 -21.71
N ARG A 39 -4.23 -1.51 -23.04
CA ARG A 39 -3.62 -0.39 -23.80
C ARG A 39 -4.56 0.79 -24.00
N SER A 40 -5.85 0.67 -23.68
CA SER A 40 -6.84 1.71 -23.94
C SER A 40 -7.02 2.71 -22.78
N ALA A 41 -6.47 2.39 -21.61
CA ALA A 41 -6.50 3.24 -20.43
C ALA A 41 -5.33 2.88 -19.50
N PRO A 42 -4.81 3.83 -18.70
CA PRO A 42 -3.76 3.54 -17.75
C PRO A 42 -4.24 2.54 -16.69
N LEU A 43 -3.52 1.43 -16.51
CA LEU A 43 -3.60 0.68 -15.27
C LEU A 43 -2.93 1.49 -14.16
N VAL A 44 -3.68 1.81 -13.12
CA VAL A 44 -3.16 2.49 -11.92
C VAL A 44 -3.13 1.51 -10.76
N ASP A 45 -1.93 1.19 -10.30
CA ASP A 45 -1.71 0.40 -9.08
C ASP A 45 -1.77 1.31 -7.84
N GLY A 46 -2.53 0.88 -6.84
CA GLY A 46 -2.84 1.67 -5.65
C GLY A 46 -1.78 1.65 -4.58
N HIS A 47 -0.83 0.70 -4.63
CA HIS A 47 0.12 0.50 -3.54
C HIS A 47 1.29 -0.40 -3.95
N ASN A 48 2.50 0.17 -3.98
CA ASN A 48 3.71 -0.61 -4.25
C ASN A 48 4.89 -0.23 -3.33
N ASP A 49 5.46 -1.25 -2.69
CA ASP A 49 6.53 -1.16 -1.68
C ASP A 49 7.96 -1.15 -2.23
N LEU A 50 8.17 -0.96 -3.53
CA LEU A 50 9.54 -0.83 -4.07
C LEU A 50 10.41 0.18 -3.30
N PRO A 51 9.90 1.35 -2.83
CA PRO A 51 10.70 2.25 -1.99
C PRO A 51 11.17 1.61 -0.68
N TRP A 52 10.32 0.81 -0.03
CA TRP A 52 10.70 0.08 1.18
C TRP A 52 11.78 -0.96 0.89
N GLU A 53 11.63 -1.70 -0.21
CA GLU A 53 12.60 -2.69 -0.67
C GLU A 53 13.98 -2.08 -0.95
N ILE A 54 14.01 -0.91 -1.61
CA ILE A 54 15.25 -0.14 -1.84
C ILE A 54 15.84 0.35 -0.51
N ARG A 55 15.01 0.85 0.40
CA ARG A 55 15.48 1.30 1.72
C ARG A 55 16.14 0.15 2.49
N GLU A 56 15.45 -0.97 2.65
CA GLU A 56 15.90 -2.04 3.53
C GLU A 56 17.04 -2.87 2.91
N LYS A 57 16.94 -3.22 1.62
CA LYS A 57 17.88 -4.13 0.98
C LYS A 57 19.03 -3.42 0.28
N ALA A 58 18.91 -2.12 0.04
CA ALA A 58 19.93 -1.31 -0.61
C ALA A 58 20.28 -0.01 0.14
N GLN A 59 19.81 0.16 1.38
CA GLN A 59 20.09 1.34 2.21
C GLN A 59 19.70 2.67 1.54
N GLY A 60 18.69 2.66 0.66
CA GLY A 60 18.26 3.83 -0.10
C GLY A 60 19.16 4.18 -1.31
N ASP A 61 20.15 3.34 -1.62
CA ASP A 61 21.05 3.49 -2.76
C ASP A 61 20.45 2.88 -4.03
N LEU A 62 20.11 3.77 -4.97
CA LEU A 62 19.50 3.41 -6.25
C LEU A 62 20.47 2.70 -7.20
N THR A 63 21.78 2.79 -6.96
CA THR A 63 22.81 2.08 -7.74
C THR A 63 22.93 0.62 -7.32
N HIS A 64 22.69 0.32 -6.04
CA HIS A 64 22.73 -1.03 -5.50
C HIS A 64 21.47 -1.84 -5.84
N MET A 65 20.31 -1.18 -5.95
CA MET A 65 19.09 -1.78 -6.46
C MET A 65 18.65 -1.06 -7.75
N ASN A 66 19.31 -1.42 -8.86
CA ASN A 66 19.00 -0.84 -10.16
C ASN A 66 17.69 -1.41 -10.73
N PHE A 67 16.58 -0.80 -10.35
CA PHE A 67 15.23 -1.13 -10.82
C PHE A 67 14.96 -0.73 -12.27
N GLN A 68 15.91 -0.09 -12.97
CA GLN A 68 15.82 0.12 -14.42
C GLN A 68 16.06 -1.19 -15.20
N GLY A 69 16.77 -2.14 -14.58
CA GLY A 69 16.94 -3.50 -15.09
C GLY A 69 16.05 -4.49 -14.34
N ALA A 70 16.05 -5.74 -14.80
CA ALA A 70 15.30 -6.81 -14.15
C ALA A 70 15.83 -7.07 -12.73
N LEU A 71 14.95 -7.12 -11.74
CA LEU A 71 15.25 -7.43 -10.35
C LEU A 71 14.71 -8.82 -10.00
N PRO A 72 15.50 -9.90 -10.05
CA PRO A 72 14.99 -11.28 -10.01
C PRO A 72 14.26 -11.67 -8.71
N ARG A 73 14.54 -10.98 -7.60
CA ARG A 73 13.95 -11.27 -6.29
C ARG A 73 12.78 -10.37 -5.91
N GLN A 74 12.54 -9.31 -6.68
CA GLN A 74 11.53 -8.31 -6.40
C GLN A 74 10.37 -8.49 -7.36
N HIS A 75 9.19 -7.95 -7.05
CA HIS A 75 8.05 -7.98 -7.96
C HIS A 75 8.07 -6.84 -8.98
N THR A 76 8.67 -5.70 -8.61
CA THR A 76 8.63 -4.47 -9.40
C THR A 76 10.01 -4.13 -9.97
N ASP A 77 10.05 -3.85 -11.28
CA ASP A 77 11.15 -3.21 -12.00
C ASP A 77 10.60 -2.55 -13.28
N VAL A 78 11.35 -1.62 -13.89
CA VAL A 78 10.92 -0.89 -15.09
C VAL A 78 10.57 -1.83 -16.25
N PRO A 79 11.36 -2.88 -16.56
CA PRO A 79 10.97 -3.84 -17.59
C PRO A 79 9.60 -4.48 -17.35
N ARG A 80 9.27 -4.88 -16.12
CA ARG A 80 7.97 -5.45 -15.77
C ARG A 80 6.85 -4.42 -15.75
N LEU A 81 7.09 -3.19 -15.29
CA LEU A 81 6.10 -2.11 -15.36
C LEU A 81 5.67 -1.85 -16.81
N ARG A 82 6.64 -1.79 -17.73
CA ARG A 82 6.39 -1.64 -19.17
C ARG A 82 5.68 -2.86 -19.77
N ALA A 83 6.20 -4.06 -19.51
CA ALA A 83 5.63 -5.30 -20.06
C ALA A 83 4.20 -5.54 -19.56
N GLY A 84 3.94 -5.17 -18.31
CA GLY A 84 2.64 -5.22 -17.66
C GLY A 84 1.76 -4.00 -17.92
N GLY A 85 2.14 -3.07 -18.81
CA GLY A 85 1.32 -1.94 -19.26
C GLY A 85 0.87 -0.96 -18.17
N VAL A 86 1.63 -0.87 -17.07
CA VAL A 86 1.29 -0.01 -15.93
C VAL A 86 1.40 1.46 -16.34
N GLY A 87 0.32 2.22 -16.18
CA GLY A 87 0.26 3.65 -16.50
C GLY A 87 0.50 4.55 -15.29
N GLY A 88 0.23 4.07 -14.08
CA GLY A 88 0.53 4.79 -12.85
C GLY A 88 0.69 3.88 -11.64
N VAL A 89 1.47 4.32 -10.65
CA VAL A 89 1.72 3.60 -9.41
C VAL A 89 1.73 4.60 -8.26
N PHE A 90 0.98 4.30 -7.20
CA PHE A 90 1.23 4.92 -5.91
C PHE A 90 2.35 4.20 -5.18
N TRP A 91 3.48 4.87 -5.03
CA TRP A 91 4.61 4.39 -4.26
C TRP A 91 4.36 4.63 -2.77
N ALA A 92 4.48 3.56 -1.98
CA ALA A 92 4.24 3.62 -0.55
C ALA A 92 5.42 4.32 0.16
N ALA A 93 5.13 5.47 0.76
CA ALA A 93 5.95 6.07 1.81
C ALA A 93 5.58 5.40 3.15
N TYR A 94 5.84 4.10 3.25
CA TYR A 94 5.54 3.29 4.43
C TYR A 94 6.34 3.75 5.65
N VAL A 95 5.65 3.88 6.79
CA VAL A 95 6.25 4.19 8.08
C VAL A 95 6.03 3.03 9.05
N PRO A 96 7.10 2.34 9.50
CA PRO A 96 6.99 1.27 10.49
C PRO A 96 6.36 1.75 11.80
N VAL A 97 5.57 0.90 12.44
CA VAL A 97 4.85 1.26 13.69
C VAL A 97 5.80 1.48 14.87
N GLU A 98 7.03 0.96 14.81
CA GLU A 98 8.11 1.21 15.76
C GLU A 98 8.58 2.67 15.76
N ARG A 99 8.13 3.47 14.77
CA ARG A 99 8.37 4.92 14.71
C ARG A 99 7.36 5.75 15.50
N ILE A 100 6.30 5.16 16.03
CA ILE A 100 5.35 5.87 16.90
C ILE A 100 6.11 6.43 18.11
N GLY A 101 6.06 7.75 18.30
CA GLY A 101 6.81 8.46 19.34
C GLY A 101 8.33 8.51 19.12
N ASN A 102 8.82 8.07 17.96
CA ASN A 102 10.24 7.95 17.61
C ASN A 102 10.53 8.46 16.19
N GLY A 103 10.07 9.68 15.89
CA GLY A 103 10.37 10.39 14.64
C GLY A 103 9.68 9.82 13.41
N ALA A 104 8.38 9.50 13.52
CA ALA A 104 7.58 9.01 12.40
C ALA A 104 7.50 10.04 11.27
N ALA A 105 7.37 11.33 11.60
CA ALA A 105 7.32 12.39 10.60
C ALA A 105 8.64 12.51 9.82
N ALA A 106 9.77 12.46 10.52
CA ALA A 106 11.10 12.49 9.89
C ALA A 106 11.31 11.27 8.98
N PHE A 107 10.90 10.08 9.44
CA PHE A 107 10.96 8.86 8.64
C PHE A 107 10.13 8.97 7.35
N ALA A 108 8.91 9.49 7.44
CA ALA A 108 8.05 9.73 6.28
C ALA A 108 8.70 10.70 5.28
N LEU A 109 9.32 11.79 5.76
CA LEU A 109 10.05 12.73 4.90
C LEU A 109 11.20 12.06 4.13
N GLU A 110 11.96 11.18 4.79
CA GLU A 110 13.02 10.41 4.13
C GLU A 110 12.47 9.48 3.05
N GLN A 111 11.36 8.81 3.31
CA GLN A 111 10.71 7.93 2.33
C GLN A 111 10.15 8.72 1.13
N ILE A 112 9.50 9.86 1.37
CA ILE A 112 9.05 10.77 0.32
C ILE A 112 10.26 11.24 -0.52
N GLY A 113 11.37 11.58 0.13
CA GLY A 113 12.61 11.96 -0.54
C GLY A 113 13.20 10.83 -1.38
N LEU A 114 13.15 9.58 -0.88
CA LEU A 114 13.57 8.41 -1.63
C LEU A 114 12.70 8.18 -2.88
N ILE A 115 11.38 8.28 -2.76
CA ILE A 115 10.45 8.11 -3.89
C ILE A 115 10.71 9.16 -4.98
N LYS A 116 10.97 10.42 -4.58
CA LYS A 116 11.33 11.49 -5.53
C LYS A 116 12.64 11.18 -6.24
N ARG A 117 13.71 10.85 -5.51
CA ARG A 117 14.99 10.45 -6.10
C ARG A 117 14.87 9.23 -7.01
N MET A 118 14.08 8.23 -6.61
CA MET A 118 13.80 7.03 -7.41
C MET A 118 13.12 7.42 -8.74
N THR A 119 12.12 8.30 -8.68
CA THR A 119 11.42 8.80 -9.87
C THR A 119 12.38 9.57 -10.77
N ASP A 120 13.19 10.50 -10.22
CA ASP A 120 14.17 11.28 -10.97
C ASP A 120 15.30 10.43 -11.59
N HIS A 121 15.61 9.28 -10.98
CA HIS A 121 16.65 8.37 -11.45
C HIS A 121 16.23 7.53 -12.66
N SER A 122 14.94 7.52 -13.03
CA SER A 122 14.43 6.74 -14.15
C SER A 122 13.82 7.63 -15.23
N PRO A 123 14.21 7.48 -16.51
CA PRO A 123 13.58 8.23 -17.61
C PRO A 123 12.12 7.81 -17.87
N ASP A 124 11.71 6.65 -17.33
CA ASP A 124 10.40 6.02 -17.49
C ASP A 124 9.38 6.44 -16.44
N LEU A 125 9.84 6.98 -15.32
CA LEU A 125 8.97 7.38 -14.23
C LEU A 125 8.84 8.91 -14.23
N VAL A 126 7.63 9.41 -13.98
CA VAL A 126 7.39 10.85 -13.86
C VAL A 126 6.47 11.12 -12.68
N LEU A 127 6.85 12.02 -11.79
CA LEU A 127 6.03 12.36 -10.64
C LEU A 127 4.71 13.02 -11.09
N ALA A 128 3.59 12.52 -10.57
CA ALA A 128 2.26 13.07 -10.80
C ALA A 128 1.60 13.43 -9.46
N ARG A 129 0.75 14.46 -9.50
CA ARG A 129 -0.01 14.99 -8.38
C ARG A 129 -1.50 15.10 -8.67
N THR A 130 -1.90 14.89 -9.92
CA THR A 130 -3.29 15.04 -10.39
C THR A 130 -3.64 13.92 -11.36
N ALA A 131 -4.93 13.63 -11.52
CA ALA A 131 -5.41 12.65 -12.50
C ALA A 131 -5.03 13.04 -13.93
N GLN A 132 -5.09 14.34 -14.27
CA GLN A 132 -4.72 14.84 -15.59
C GLN A 132 -3.23 14.63 -15.90
N GLU A 133 -2.36 14.76 -14.89
CA GLU A 133 -0.95 14.43 -15.06
C GLU A 133 -0.74 12.93 -15.27
N VAL A 134 -1.49 12.06 -14.58
CA VAL A 134 -1.44 10.61 -14.79
C VAL A 134 -1.79 10.26 -16.23
N GLU A 135 -2.90 10.80 -16.75
CA GLU A 135 -3.33 10.58 -18.14
C GLU A 135 -2.26 11.07 -19.13
N ARG A 136 -1.78 12.31 -18.96
CA ARG A 136 -0.75 12.88 -19.84
C ARG A 136 0.56 12.07 -19.83
N ILE A 137 1.01 11.65 -18.65
CA ILE A 137 2.25 10.86 -18.51
C ILE A 137 2.10 9.49 -19.16
N HIS A 138 0.93 8.87 -19.02
CA HIS A 138 0.63 7.61 -19.69
C HIS A 138 0.61 7.76 -21.22
N ASP A 139 -0.01 8.83 -21.75
CA ASP A 139 -0.02 9.15 -23.18
C ASP A 139 1.40 9.39 -23.74
N ASP A 140 2.31 9.94 -22.92
CA ASP A 140 3.74 10.09 -23.24
C ASP A 140 4.52 8.75 -23.19
N GLY A 141 3.84 7.63 -22.92
CA GLY A 141 4.43 6.28 -22.85
C GLY A 141 5.24 6.02 -21.59
N LYS A 142 5.01 6.79 -20.53
CA LYS A 142 5.72 6.72 -19.24
C LYS A 142 4.79 6.25 -18.11
N VAL A 143 5.36 5.96 -16.95
CA VAL A 143 4.62 5.57 -15.75
C VAL A 143 4.51 6.77 -14.81
N ALA A 144 3.28 7.11 -14.43
CA ALA A 144 3.02 8.14 -13.43
C ALA A 144 3.35 7.63 -12.02
N SER A 145 4.29 8.29 -11.35
CA SER A 145 4.64 8.03 -9.95
C SER A 145 3.83 8.95 -9.04
N LEU A 146 2.97 8.39 -8.20
CA LEU A 146 2.27 9.12 -7.13
C LEU A 146 2.84 8.70 -5.78
N ILE A 147 2.61 9.51 -4.74
CA ILE A 147 3.09 9.25 -3.39
C ILE A 147 1.90 9.05 -2.47
N GLY A 148 1.89 7.95 -1.72
CA GLY A 148 0.94 7.72 -0.65
C GLY A 148 1.66 7.36 0.65
N ILE A 149 1.28 8.00 1.75
CA ILE A 149 1.81 7.64 3.07
C ILE A 149 1.02 6.46 3.59
N GLU A 150 1.71 5.44 4.07
CA GLU A 150 1.07 4.31 4.76
C GLU A 150 1.37 4.38 6.25
N GLY A 151 0.34 4.74 7.03
CA GLY A 151 0.39 4.87 8.48
C GLY A 151 0.16 6.31 8.95
N GLY A 152 -1.01 6.56 9.53
CA GLY A 152 -1.39 7.88 10.06
C GLY A 152 -0.53 8.38 11.22
N HIS A 153 0.21 7.50 11.91
CA HIS A 153 1.21 7.94 12.90
C HIS A 153 2.30 8.83 12.30
N ALA A 154 2.48 8.82 10.97
CA ALA A 154 3.39 9.73 10.26
C ALA A 154 3.11 11.21 10.54
N ILE A 155 1.86 11.59 10.83
CA ILE A 155 1.51 13.00 11.09
C ILE A 155 1.76 13.43 12.53
N GLU A 156 2.14 12.51 13.43
CA GLU A 156 2.42 12.78 14.85
C GLU A 156 1.34 13.66 15.52
N ASN A 157 0.07 13.34 15.27
CA ASN A 157 -1.11 14.07 15.76
C ASN A 157 -1.15 15.55 15.35
N SER A 158 -0.59 15.91 14.20
CA SER A 158 -0.54 17.29 13.71
C SER A 158 -1.15 17.44 12.31
N LEU A 159 -2.19 18.26 12.21
CA LEU A 159 -2.77 18.65 10.92
C LEU A 159 -1.80 19.50 10.10
N ASP A 160 -0.88 20.24 10.74
CA ASP A 160 0.17 20.97 10.00
C ASP A 160 1.13 20.01 9.31
N VAL A 161 1.51 18.91 9.97
CA VAL A 161 2.37 17.89 9.35
C VAL A 161 1.66 17.24 8.16
N LEU A 162 0.36 16.94 8.29
CA LEU A 162 -0.48 16.47 7.16
C LEU A 162 -0.46 17.43 5.97
N ARG A 163 -0.67 18.73 6.22
CA ARG A 163 -0.60 19.79 5.19
C ARG A 163 0.76 19.83 4.52
N GLN A 164 1.84 19.74 5.29
CA GLN A 164 3.20 19.76 4.74
C GLN A 164 3.47 18.52 3.86
N PHE A 165 2.97 17.34 4.22
CA PHE A 165 3.06 16.17 3.36
C PHE A 165 2.31 16.35 2.04
N HIS A 166 1.13 16.96 2.07
CA HIS A 166 0.39 17.30 0.85
C HIS A 166 1.20 18.21 -0.10
N GLU A 167 1.81 19.27 0.44
CA GLU A 167 2.68 20.19 -0.32
C GLU A 167 3.89 19.48 -0.93
N LEU A 168 4.42 18.48 -0.22
CA LEU A 168 5.51 17.64 -0.71
C LEU A 168 5.08 16.66 -1.82
N GLY A 169 3.79 16.56 -2.14
CA GLY A 169 3.26 15.77 -3.25
C GLY A 169 2.54 14.49 -2.83
N VAL A 170 2.29 14.27 -1.54
CA VAL A 170 1.49 13.13 -1.06
C VAL A 170 0.03 13.30 -1.47
N ARG A 171 -0.59 12.23 -1.98
CA ARG A 171 -1.96 12.24 -2.52
C ARG A 171 -2.92 11.25 -1.87
N TYR A 172 -2.43 10.30 -1.08
CA TYR A 172 -3.25 9.62 -0.07
C TYR A 172 -2.50 9.49 1.25
N MET A 173 -3.25 9.26 2.33
CA MET A 173 -2.71 8.70 3.56
C MET A 173 -3.59 7.55 4.06
N THR A 174 -2.96 6.42 4.37
CA THR A 174 -3.59 5.29 5.07
C THR A 174 -3.72 5.65 6.54
N LEU A 175 -4.95 5.66 7.08
CA LEU A 175 -5.22 6.22 8.41
C LEU A 175 -4.49 5.48 9.55
N THR A 176 -4.27 4.18 9.41
CA THR A 176 -3.43 3.38 10.30
C THR A 176 -2.49 2.48 9.49
N HIS A 177 -1.57 1.81 10.17
CA HIS A 177 -0.96 0.58 9.66
C HIS A 177 -1.38 -0.57 10.58
N SER A 178 -0.46 -1.42 11.03
CA SER A 178 -0.75 -2.60 11.86
C SER A 178 -1.08 -2.30 13.33
N SER A 179 -0.95 -1.05 13.79
CA SER A 179 -1.19 -0.64 15.19
C SER A 179 -2.27 0.42 15.31
N THR A 180 -3.09 0.31 16.36
CA THR A 180 -4.04 1.35 16.78
C THR A 180 -3.26 2.56 17.29
N ILE A 181 -3.64 3.75 16.81
CA ILE A 181 -3.00 5.02 17.15
C ILE A 181 -3.95 5.89 17.98
N ASP A 182 -3.53 7.10 18.37
CA ASP A 182 -4.28 7.95 19.30
C ASP A 182 -5.66 8.38 18.78
N TRP A 183 -5.91 8.26 17.47
CA TRP A 183 -7.12 8.77 16.82
C TRP A 183 -7.81 7.82 15.84
N ALA A 184 -7.28 6.61 15.63
CA ALA A 184 -7.86 5.61 14.76
C ALA A 184 -7.48 4.18 15.17
N ASP A 185 -8.45 3.26 15.10
CA ASP A 185 -8.25 1.84 15.36
C ASP A 185 -7.78 1.09 14.11
N ALA A 186 -6.78 0.20 14.28
CA ALA A 186 -6.27 -0.66 13.21
C ALA A 186 -6.98 -2.03 13.19
N ALA A 187 -7.09 -2.63 12.01
CA ALA A 187 -7.72 -3.95 11.79
C ALA A 187 -7.05 -5.08 12.55
N THR A 188 -5.75 -4.94 12.81
CA THR A 188 -4.91 -6.00 13.34
C THR A 188 -4.48 -5.72 14.77
N ASP A 189 -4.93 -4.65 15.41
CA ASP A 189 -4.59 -4.32 16.80
C ASP A 189 -5.85 -4.29 17.69
N THR A 190 -5.65 -4.18 19.00
CA THR A 190 -6.73 -3.97 19.96
C THR A 190 -7.39 -2.61 19.68
N GLU A 191 -8.71 -2.64 19.51
CA GLU A 191 -9.52 -1.44 19.39
C GLU A 191 -9.50 -0.63 20.70
N ARG A 192 -9.35 0.68 20.59
CA ARG A 192 -9.34 1.62 21.73
C ARG A 192 -10.47 2.63 21.65
N HIS A 193 -10.92 2.97 20.44
CA HIS A 193 -11.83 4.09 20.20
C HIS A 193 -13.21 3.64 19.68
N GLY A 194 -13.30 2.41 19.17
CA GLY A 194 -14.46 1.93 18.42
C GLY A 194 -14.53 2.50 17.00
N GLY A 195 -13.40 2.97 16.46
CA GLY A 195 -13.32 3.65 15.17
C GLY A 195 -12.43 4.88 15.19
N LEU A 196 -12.99 6.04 14.82
CA LEU A 196 -12.29 7.34 14.86
C LEU A 196 -12.62 8.12 16.13
N THR A 197 -11.62 8.82 16.69
CA THR A 197 -11.87 9.85 17.70
C THR A 197 -12.34 11.16 17.03
N ALA A 198 -12.74 12.15 17.83
CA ALA A 198 -13.07 13.49 17.31
C ALA A 198 -11.92 14.10 16.50
N PHE A 199 -10.67 13.94 16.96
CA PHE A 199 -9.49 14.37 16.21
C PHE A 199 -9.30 13.55 14.91
N GLY A 200 -9.57 12.23 14.95
CA GLY A 200 -9.54 11.39 13.75
C GLY A 200 -10.54 11.84 12.68
N GLU A 201 -11.74 12.27 13.08
CA GLU A 201 -12.69 12.87 12.16
C GLU A 201 -12.17 14.21 11.58
N GLU A 202 -11.49 15.04 12.38
CA GLU A 202 -10.85 16.27 11.89
C GLU A 202 -9.74 15.98 10.88
N VAL A 203 -8.95 14.92 11.08
CA VAL A 203 -7.95 14.46 10.10
C VAL A 203 -8.62 14.12 8.76
N VAL A 204 -9.71 13.34 8.77
CA VAL A 204 -10.47 12.99 7.55
C VAL A 204 -10.99 14.25 6.84
N ARG A 205 -11.57 15.20 7.59
CA ARG A 205 -12.06 16.47 7.02
C ARG A 205 -10.93 17.31 6.43
N GLU A 206 -9.78 17.36 7.08
CA GLU A 206 -8.61 18.09 6.56
C GLU A 206 -8.06 17.44 5.28
N MET A 207 -8.04 16.10 5.20
CA MET A 207 -7.69 15.39 3.98
C MET A 207 -8.65 15.74 2.83
N ASN A 208 -9.96 15.77 3.08
CA ASN A 208 -10.94 16.21 2.07
C ASN A 208 -10.73 17.68 1.66
N ARG A 209 -10.48 18.58 2.61
CA ARG A 209 -10.19 19.99 2.32
C ARG A 209 -8.95 20.17 1.45
N LEU A 210 -7.92 19.35 1.65
CA LEU A 210 -6.69 19.37 0.86
C LEU A 210 -6.84 18.73 -0.53
N GLY A 211 -7.86 17.89 -0.74
CA GLY A 211 -7.93 17.01 -1.91
C GLY A 211 -6.98 15.81 -1.81
N MET A 212 -6.70 15.35 -0.59
CA MET A 212 -5.96 14.12 -0.31
C MET A 212 -6.93 12.95 -0.12
N LEU A 213 -6.67 11.83 -0.81
CA LEU A 213 -7.47 10.62 -0.70
C LEU A 213 -7.33 9.99 0.69
N VAL A 214 -8.47 9.62 1.27
CA VAL A 214 -8.55 8.89 2.54
C VAL A 214 -8.44 7.40 2.25
N ASP A 215 -7.35 6.77 2.68
CA ASP A 215 -7.14 5.33 2.50
C ASP A 215 -7.49 4.53 3.76
N LEU A 216 -8.38 3.56 3.56
CA LEU A 216 -8.97 2.70 4.58
C LEU A 216 -8.38 1.28 4.57
N SER A 217 -7.31 1.05 3.83
CA SER A 217 -6.50 -0.14 4.07
C SER A 217 -5.93 -0.08 5.50
N HIS A 218 -5.71 -1.24 6.11
CA HIS A 218 -5.23 -1.43 7.49
C HIS A 218 -6.16 -1.06 8.64
N VAL A 219 -7.20 -0.26 8.43
CA VAL A 219 -8.04 0.22 9.54
C VAL A 219 -9.08 -0.79 10.02
N SER A 220 -9.55 -0.67 11.25
CA SER A 220 -10.63 -1.53 11.78
C SER A 220 -11.97 -1.25 11.07
N PRO A 221 -12.95 -2.17 11.09
CA PRO A 221 -14.28 -1.93 10.53
C PRO A 221 -14.99 -0.69 11.11
N GLY A 222 -14.80 -0.40 12.41
CA GLY A 222 -15.32 0.83 13.02
C GLY A 222 -14.72 2.07 12.39
N THR A 223 -13.40 2.08 12.19
CA THR A 223 -12.69 3.19 11.51
C THR A 223 -13.14 3.32 10.06
N MET A 224 -13.37 2.21 9.34
CA MET A 224 -13.92 2.24 7.98
C MET A 224 -15.28 2.94 7.95
N ALA A 225 -16.19 2.54 8.84
CA ALA A 225 -17.54 3.09 8.90
C ALA A 225 -17.54 4.58 9.25
N ASP A 226 -16.75 4.99 10.24
CA ASP A 226 -16.62 6.38 10.64
C ASP A 226 -16.00 7.26 9.55
N ALA A 227 -14.92 6.79 8.91
CA ALA A 227 -14.29 7.55 7.84
C ALA A 227 -15.24 7.72 6.64
N ILE A 228 -15.97 6.68 6.24
CA ILE A 228 -16.99 6.76 5.17
C ILE A 228 -18.11 7.73 5.54
N ARG A 229 -18.57 7.72 6.81
CA ARG A 229 -19.61 8.63 7.30
C ARG A 229 -19.17 10.09 7.32
N VAL A 230 -17.92 10.34 7.72
CA VAL A 230 -17.37 11.69 7.89
C VAL A 230 -16.91 12.29 6.56
N SER A 231 -16.43 11.46 5.63
CA SER A 231 -15.81 11.95 4.41
C SER A 231 -16.83 12.58 3.45
N GLU A 232 -16.47 13.76 2.94
CA GLU A 232 -17.23 14.50 1.92
C GLU A 232 -16.82 14.10 0.48
N ALA A 233 -15.79 13.27 0.34
CA ALA A 233 -15.27 12.79 -0.94
C ALA A 233 -15.17 11.24 -0.94
N PRO A 234 -15.06 10.62 -2.13
CA PRO A 234 -14.82 9.18 -2.23
C PRO A 234 -13.57 8.74 -1.47
N VAL A 235 -13.69 7.70 -0.65
CA VAL A 235 -12.56 7.04 0.02
C VAL A 235 -11.96 5.96 -0.87
N ILE A 236 -10.76 5.49 -0.53
CA ILE A 236 -10.15 4.34 -1.19
C ILE A 236 -9.79 3.25 -0.18
N PHE A 237 -9.68 2.03 -0.67
CA PHE A 237 -8.83 1.00 -0.06
C PHE A 237 -7.70 0.74 -1.05
N SER A 238 -6.51 1.27 -0.81
CA SER A 238 -5.37 1.17 -1.73
C SER A 238 -4.89 -0.27 -1.98
N HIS A 239 -5.08 -1.18 -1.02
CA HIS A 239 -4.71 -2.59 -1.13
C HIS A 239 -5.47 -3.48 -0.12
N SER A 240 -6.77 -3.68 -0.31
CA SER A 240 -7.58 -4.59 0.50
C SER A 240 -8.44 -5.52 -0.35
N SER A 241 -8.79 -6.70 0.17
CA SER A 241 -9.59 -7.71 -0.56
C SER A 241 -10.91 -8.01 0.16
N ALA A 242 -11.76 -8.88 -0.40
CA ALA A 242 -13.08 -9.17 0.16
C ALA A 242 -13.01 -10.20 1.29
N ARG A 243 -13.54 -9.85 2.47
CA ARG A 243 -13.45 -10.72 3.66
C ARG A 243 -14.27 -12.00 3.53
N ALA A 244 -15.38 -11.93 2.78
CA ALA A 244 -16.21 -13.10 2.48
C ALA A 244 -15.47 -14.18 1.67
N LEU A 245 -14.42 -13.81 0.91
CA LEU A 245 -13.61 -14.76 0.15
C LEU A 245 -12.46 -15.33 0.99
N ALA A 246 -11.84 -14.50 1.82
CA ALA A 246 -10.74 -14.89 2.69
C ALA A 246 -10.90 -14.16 4.05
N ASP A 247 -11.22 -14.91 5.11
CA ASP A 247 -11.55 -14.32 6.42
C ASP A 247 -10.31 -13.88 7.21
N HIS A 248 -9.74 -12.76 6.76
CA HIS A 248 -8.62 -12.07 7.38
C HIS A 248 -9.07 -10.66 7.85
N PRO A 249 -8.63 -10.16 9.03
CA PRO A 249 -9.00 -8.82 9.51
C PRO A 249 -8.63 -7.68 8.54
N ARG A 250 -7.58 -7.86 7.74
CA ARG A 250 -7.19 -6.90 6.68
C ARG A 250 -8.19 -6.79 5.52
N ASN A 251 -9.12 -7.74 5.37
CA ASN A 251 -10.08 -7.70 4.28
C ASN A 251 -11.36 -6.94 4.65
N VAL A 252 -11.97 -6.32 3.65
CA VAL A 252 -13.15 -5.48 3.80
C VAL A 252 -14.39 -6.35 4.04
N PRO A 253 -15.10 -6.17 5.17
CA PRO A 253 -16.35 -6.87 5.44
C PRO A 253 -17.49 -6.41 4.50
N ASP A 254 -18.44 -7.29 4.22
CA ASP A 254 -19.58 -6.99 3.34
C ASP A 254 -20.44 -5.82 3.82
N GLU A 255 -20.54 -5.60 5.14
CA GLU A 255 -21.25 -4.45 5.71
C GLU A 255 -20.64 -3.11 5.28
N VAL A 256 -19.31 -3.02 5.22
CA VAL A 256 -18.58 -1.86 4.71
C VAL A 256 -18.66 -1.78 3.18
N LEU A 257 -18.54 -2.91 2.48
CA LEU A 257 -18.68 -2.94 1.01
C LEU A 257 -20.05 -2.40 0.54
N ARG A 258 -21.11 -2.62 1.31
CA ARG A 258 -22.45 -2.07 1.01
C ARG A 258 -22.54 -0.55 1.16
N MET A 259 -21.62 0.09 1.89
CA MET A 259 -21.57 1.55 2.02
C MET A 259 -20.90 2.21 0.80
N MET A 260 -20.02 1.49 0.10
CA MET A 260 -19.18 2.04 -0.98
C MET A 260 -19.97 2.68 -2.14
N PRO A 261 -21.09 2.11 -2.64
CA PRO A 261 -21.85 2.73 -3.72
C PRO A 261 -22.38 4.13 -3.39
N ALA A 262 -22.72 4.38 -2.12
CA ALA A 262 -23.20 5.69 -1.67
C ALA A 262 -22.06 6.71 -1.51
N ASN A 263 -20.88 6.26 -1.07
CA ASN A 263 -19.70 7.10 -0.97
C ASN A 263 -19.04 7.39 -2.34
N GLY A 264 -19.16 6.47 -3.30
CA GLY A 264 -18.49 6.54 -4.60
C GLY A 264 -17.02 6.11 -4.59
N GLY A 265 -16.56 5.52 -3.49
CA GLY A 265 -15.18 5.07 -3.31
C GLY A 265 -14.80 3.80 -4.07
N VAL A 266 -13.53 3.42 -3.97
CA VAL A 266 -12.95 2.28 -4.71
C VAL A 266 -12.19 1.34 -3.78
N VAL A 267 -12.37 0.03 -3.97
CA VAL A 267 -11.53 -1.01 -3.36
C VAL A 267 -10.53 -1.50 -4.41
N MET A 268 -9.23 -1.25 -4.16
CA MET A 268 -8.13 -1.70 -5.00
C MET A 268 -7.62 -3.04 -4.43
N ILE A 269 -7.81 -4.11 -5.21
CA ILE A 269 -7.67 -5.49 -4.74
C ILE A 269 -6.21 -5.83 -4.43
N ASN A 270 -5.96 -6.38 -3.24
CA ASN A 270 -4.64 -6.84 -2.83
C ASN A 270 -4.35 -8.26 -3.38
N PHE A 271 -3.14 -8.49 -3.88
CA PHE A 271 -2.72 -9.78 -4.44
C PHE A 271 -1.98 -10.70 -3.46
N TYR A 272 -1.78 -10.28 -2.21
CA TYR A 272 -1.14 -11.12 -1.19
C TYR A 272 -1.98 -12.36 -0.90
N SER A 273 -1.39 -13.56 -1.05
CA SER A 273 -2.11 -14.83 -0.93
C SER A 273 -2.87 -14.97 0.39
N GLY A 274 -2.31 -14.47 1.50
CA GLY A 274 -2.97 -14.48 2.81
C GLY A 274 -4.26 -13.67 2.87
N PHE A 275 -4.57 -12.85 1.87
CA PHE A 275 -5.76 -12.02 1.79
C PHE A 275 -6.71 -12.43 0.66
N VAL A 276 -6.36 -13.40 -0.19
CA VAL A 276 -7.21 -13.83 -1.32
C VAL A 276 -7.49 -15.33 -1.35
N GLU A 277 -6.69 -16.14 -0.66
CA GLU A 277 -6.87 -17.59 -0.60
C GLU A 277 -7.28 -18.00 0.83
N PRO A 278 -8.41 -18.70 1.02
CA PRO A 278 -8.94 -19.03 2.35
C PRO A 278 -7.95 -19.75 3.27
N THR A 279 -7.18 -20.71 2.74
CA THR A 279 -6.25 -21.52 3.52
C THR A 279 -5.07 -20.69 4.03
N ALA A 280 -4.47 -19.87 3.16
CA ALA A 280 -3.41 -18.94 3.47
C ALA A 280 -3.90 -17.86 4.45
N ALA A 281 -5.12 -17.38 4.31
CA ALA A 281 -5.72 -16.42 5.24
C ALA A 281 -5.83 -16.98 6.66
N ALA A 282 -6.26 -18.23 6.80
CA ALA A 282 -6.31 -18.91 8.10
C ALA A 282 -4.90 -19.03 8.73
N GLN A 283 -3.87 -19.29 7.93
CA GLN A 283 -2.48 -19.40 8.39
C GLN A 283 -1.89 -18.04 8.78
N MET A 284 -2.20 -16.98 8.02
CA MET A 284 -1.63 -15.65 8.19
C MET A 284 -2.44 -14.75 9.14
N ARG A 285 -3.55 -15.23 9.70
CA ARG A 285 -4.46 -14.44 10.57
C ARG A 285 -3.74 -13.66 11.67
N ASN A 286 -2.70 -14.23 12.27
CA ASN A 286 -1.94 -13.64 13.38
C ASN A 286 -0.55 -13.14 12.95
N MET A 287 -0.30 -12.92 11.65
CA MET A 287 1.02 -12.52 11.13
C MET A 287 1.55 -11.25 11.80
N PHE A 288 0.67 -10.31 12.14
CA PHE A 288 1.01 -9.04 12.77
C PHE A 288 1.15 -9.12 14.31
N ASP A 289 0.89 -10.28 14.92
CA ASP A 289 1.13 -10.49 16.35
C ASP A 289 2.61 -10.82 16.62
N VAL A 290 3.28 -11.45 15.64
CA VAL A 290 4.67 -11.90 15.74
C VAL A 290 5.66 -10.73 15.71
N GLN A 291 5.33 -9.66 14.97
CA GLN A 291 6.16 -8.45 14.87
C GLN A 291 6.23 -7.61 16.15
N ARG A 292 5.46 -7.97 17.20
CA ARG A 292 5.36 -7.21 18.46
C ARG A 292 6.19 -7.76 19.61
N ARG A 293 6.98 -8.82 19.38
CA ARG A 293 7.79 -9.50 20.41
C ARG A 293 9.25 -9.08 20.36
#